data_AF-A0AAE2YA71-F1
#
_entry.id   AF-A0AAE2YA71-F1
#
_cell.length_a   1.000
_cell.length_b   1.000
_cell.length_c   1.000
_cell.angle_alpha   90.00
_cell.angle_beta   90.00
_cell.angle_gamma   90.00
#
_symmetry.space_group_name_H-M   'P 1'
#
loop_
_entity.id
_entity.type
_entity.pdbx_description
1 polymer ?
#
loop_
_entity_poly.entity_id
_entity_poly.type
_entity_poly.pdbx_seq_one_letter_code
_entity_poly.pdbx_strand_id
1 'polypeptide(L)'
;MDFLRGSLAMRLNWFFQLGERVPRLHGSQGTLNEVAGLSAKIKVEVYDFLKDEDKVKGYRIARVPAIAVVGGRDYGIRIYGLPYGYEFRSFTELLMDASRGTTGLSAENRKKLATMNKETLIQIFVLLKCPYCPLVTRLAFKFSIGNLLIRVDMIDIQIFPNLAQKYHVEGTPKAIINGKTDFSGAIAEELFVQ
;
A
#
# COMPACT_ATOMS: atom_id res chain seq x y z
N MET A 1 3.12 -22.89 -9.77
CA MET A 1 2.72 -23.04 -8.34
C MET A 1 2.09 -21.73 -7.92
N ASP A 2 0.82 -21.74 -7.51
CA ASP A 2 0.10 -20.52 -7.07
C ASP A 2 0.62 -20.10 -5.68
N PHE A 3 1.23 -18.91 -5.58
CA PHE A 3 1.75 -18.40 -4.30
C PHE A 3 0.63 -17.79 -3.44
N LEU A 4 -0.53 -17.47 -4.03
CA LEU A 4 -1.67 -17.00 -3.28
C LEU A 4 -2.27 -18.17 -2.50
N ARG A 5 -2.04 -18.14 -1.19
CA ARG A 5 -2.65 -19.09 -0.25
C ARG A 5 -4.14 -18.81 0.01
N GLY A 6 -4.69 -17.72 -0.53
CA GLY A 6 -6.10 -17.34 -0.41
C GLY A 6 -6.95 -17.77 -1.60
N SER A 7 -8.27 -17.69 -1.43
CA SER A 7 -9.27 -18.02 -2.45
C SER A 7 -9.80 -16.80 -3.22
N LEU A 8 -9.62 -15.59 -2.67
CA LEU A 8 -10.18 -14.38 -3.27
C LEU A 8 -9.37 -13.93 -4.49
N ALA A 9 -10.08 -13.53 -5.54
CA ALA A 9 -9.49 -12.85 -6.68
C ALA A 9 -8.90 -11.49 -6.25
N MET A 10 -7.76 -11.16 -6.85
CA MET A 10 -7.02 -9.93 -6.61
C MET A 10 -7.01 -9.08 -7.87
N ARG A 11 -7.16 -7.77 -7.69
CA ARG A 11 -6.97 -6.77 -8.75
C ARG A 11 -5.88 -5.79 -8.33
N LEU A 12 -4.90 -5.63 -9.21
CA LEU A 12 -3.84 -4.63 -9.10
C LEU A 12 -4.16 -3.55 -10.13
N ASN A 13 -4.69 -2.43 -9.67
CA ASN A 13 -5.09 -1.33 -10.56
C ASN A 13 -3.92 -0.35 -10.62
N TRP A 14 -3.23 -0.32 -11.75
CA TRP A 14 -2.09 0.54 -12.02
C TRP A 14 -2.55 1.87 -12.62
N PHE A 15 -2.19 2.96 -11.97
CA PHE A 15 -2.48 4.32 -12.39
C PHE A 15 -1.19 5.02 -12.81
N PHE A 16 -1.21 5.62 -13.98
CA PHE A 16 -0.09 6.37 -14.58
C PHE A 16 -0.62 7.58 -15.35
N GLN A 17 0.26 8.48 -15.80
CA GLN A 17 -0.12 9.59 -16.67
C GLN A 17 0.71 9.55 -17.96
N LEU A 18 0.05 9.48 -19.11
CA LEU A 18 0.71 9.58 -20.41
C LEU A 18 1.48 10.90 -20.53
N GLY A 19 2.76 10.80 -20.92
CA GLY A 19 3.68 11.94 -21.06
C GLY A 19 4.50 12.25 -19.81
N GLU A 20 4.13 11.74 -18.64
CA GLU A 20 4.94 11.85 -17.43
C GLU A 20 6.01 10.75 -17.42
N ARG A 21 7.19 11.04 -17.97
CA ARG A 21 8.34 10.13 -17.86
C ARG A 21 8.92 10.23 -16.45
N VAL A 22 8.64 9.24 -15.61
CA VAL A 22 9.37 9.03 -14.37
C VAL A 22 10.50 8.03 -14.65
N PRO A 23 11.77 8.46 -14.73
CA PRO A 23 12.87 7.60 -15.19
C PRO A 23 13.08 6.34 -14.34
N ARG A 24 12.63 6.37 -13.07
CA ARG A 24 12.72 5.26 -12.12
C ARG A 24 11.61 4.20 -12.27
N LEU A 25 10.68 4.37 -13.21
CA LEU A 25 9.50 3.49 -13.37
C LEU A 25 9.49 2.69 -14.67
N HIS A 26 10.58 2.65 -15.44
CA HIS A 26 10.69 1.78 -16.59
C HIS A 26 10.46 0.32 -16.15
N GLY A 27 9.46 -0.36 -16.73
CA GLY A 27 9.12 -1.74 -16.37
C GLY A 27 8.13 -1.92 -15.21
N SER A 28 7.59 -0.83 -14.64
CA SER A 28 6.58 -0.85 -13.57
C SER A 28 5.37 -1.76 -13.86
N GLN A 29 4.71 -1.56 -15.00
CA GLN A 29 3.63 -2.43 -15.46
C GLN A 29 4.12 -3.87 -15.70
N GLY A 30 5.34 -4.03 -16.23
CA GLY A 30 5.98 -5.34 -16.45
C GLY A 30 6.07 -6.16 -15.17
N THR A 31 6.44 -5.52 -14.06
CA THR A 31 6.53 -6.20 -12.74
C THR A 31 5.18 -6.68 -12.24
N LEU A 32 4.15 -5.85 -12.37
CA LEU A 32 2.80 -6.23 -11.96
C LEU A 32 2.28 -7.37 -12.83
N ASN A 33 2.58 -7.33 -14.13
CA ASN A 33 2.25 -8.41 -15.06
C ASN A 33 3.02 -9.70 -14.74
N GLU A 34 4.29 -9.62 -14.38
CA GLU A 34 5.08 -10.77 -13.93
C GLU A 34 4.46 -11.40 -12.68
N VAL A 35 4.14 -10.59 -11.66
CA VAL A 35 3.45 -11.06 -10.45
C VAL A 35 2.10 -11.68 -10.78
N ALA A 36 1.34 -11.08 -11.68
CA ALA A 36 0.06 -11.62 -12.12
C ALA A 36 0.22 -12.94 -12.90
N GLY A 37 1.30 -13.10 -13.66
CA GLY A 37 1.65 -14.34 -14.34
C GLY A 37 1.90 -15.52 -13.39
N LEU A 38 2.19 -15.25 -12.11
CA LEU A 38 2.39 -16.30 -11.09
C LEU A 38 1.09 -16.88 -10.54
N SER A 39 -0.07 -16.23 -10.77
CA SER A 39 -1.36 -16.71 -10.27
C SER A 39 -2.52 -16.24 -11.13
N ALA A 40 -3.34 -17.18 -11.60
CA ALA A 40 -4.55 -16.90 -12.37
C ALA A 40 -5.61 -16.07 -11.60
N LYS A 41 -5.45 -15.92 -10.27
CA LYS A 41 -6.34 -15.12 -9.42
C LYS A 41 -5.98 -13.63 -9.40
N ILE A 42 -4.84 -13.24 -9.96
CA ILE A 42 -4.41 -11.84 -9.99
C ILE A 42 -4.69 -11.28 -11.37
N LYS A 43 -5.42 -10.16 -11.43
CA LYS A 43 -5.62 -9.38 -12.64
C LYS A 43 -4.97 -8.01 -12.48
N VAL A 44 -4.29 -7.55 -13.52
CA VAL A 44 -3.77 -6.19 -13.61
C VAL A 44 -4.69 -5.39 -14.51
N GLU A 45 -5.19 -4.27 -14.00
CA GLU A 45 -5.96 -3.29 -14.77
C GLU A 45 -5.14 -2.00 -14.83
N VAL A 46 -5.18 -1.31 -15.96
CA VAL A 46 -4.34 -0.14 -16.22
C VAL A 46 -5.24 1.03 -16.55
N TYR A 47 -5.02 2.14 -15.87
CA TYR A 47 -5.83 3.35 -15.96
C TYR A 47 -4.93 4.58 -16.10
N ASP A 48 -5.29 5.49 -17.00
CA ASP A 48 -4.65 6.79 -17.14
C ASP A 48 -5.30 7.79 -16.17
N PHE A 49 -4.46 8.54 -15.44
CA PHE A 49 -4.88 9.43 -14.38
C PHE A 49 -5.79 10.57 -14.85
N LEU A 50 -5.64 11.02 -16.10
CA LEU A 50 -6.43 12.11 -16.65
C LEU A 50 -7.65 11.60 -17.44
N LYS A 51 -7.55 10.44 -18.07
CA LYS A 51 -8.64 9.90 -18.91
C LYS A 51 -9.64 9.05 -18.15
N ASP A 52 -9.20 8.35 -17.11
CA ASP A 52 -10.04 7.42 -16.33
C ASP A 52 -10.49 8.04 -15.00
N GLU A 53 -11.06 9.26 -15.06
CA GLU A 53 -11.43 10.05 -13.88
C GLU A 53 -12.33 9.28 -12.88
N ASP A 54 -13.29 8.51 -13.38
CA ASP A 54 -14.21 7.75 -12.53
C ASP A 54 -13.46 6.68 -11.72
N LYS A 55 -12.43 6.06 -12.31
CA LYS A 55 -11.57 5.09 -11.63
C LYS A 55 -10.67 5.79 -10.62
N VAL A 56 -10.06 6.91 -11.00
CA VAL A 56 -9.23 7.73 -10.11
C VAL A 56 -10.03 8.17 -8.87
N LYS A 57 -11.24 8.72 -9.07
CA LYS A 57 -12.15 9.13 -7.98
C LYS A 57 -12.61 7.92 -7.15
N GLY A 58 -13.04 6.85 -7.81
CA GLY A 58 -13.53 5.63 -7.16
C GLY A 58 -12.49 4.97 -6.25
N TYR A 59 -11.23 4.91 -6.68
CA TYR A 59 -10.14 4.37 -5.88
C TYR A 59 -9.45 5.41 -4.99
N ARG A 60 -9.89 6.67 -5.03
CA ARG A 60 -9.32 7.79 -4.27
C ARG A 60 -7.81 7.97 -4.52
N ILE A 61 -7.40 7.83 -5.79
CA ILE A 61 -6.01 7.99 -6.20
C ILE A 61 -5.66 9.48 -6.17
N ALA A 62 -4.74 9.86 -5.29
CA ALA A 62 -4.36 11.25 -5.13
C ALA A 62 -3.21 11.68 -6.06
N ARG A 63 -2.42 10.71 -6.53
CA ARG A 63 -1.14 10.91 -7.22
C ARG A 63 -0.85 9.73 -8.13
N VAL A 64 0.01 9.92 -9.12
CA VAL A 64 0.62 8.84 -9.90
C VAL A 64 2.14 8.94 -9.87
N PRO A 65 2.87 7.82 -10.10
CA PRO A 65 2.34 6.45 -10.23
C PRO A 65 1.65 5.92 -8.98
N ALA A 66 0.63 5.09 -9.15
CA ALA A 66 -0.02 4.44 -8.02
C ALA A 66 -0.55 3.03 -8.35
N ILE A 67 -0.57 2.17 -7.34
CA ILE A 67 -1.25 0.87 -7.39
C ILE A 67 -2.36 0.88 -6.34
N ALA A 68 -3.60 0.64 -6.75
CA ALA A 68 -4.65 0.22 -5.83
C ALA A 68 -4.70 -1.31 -5.75
N VAL A 69 -4.39 -1.84 -4.57
CA VAL A 69 -4.42 -3.29 -4.28
C VAL A 69 -5.80 -3.65 -3.74
N VAL A 70 -6.54 -4.46 -4.49
CA VAL A 70 -7.93 -4.82 -4.21
C VAL A 70 -8.06 -6.34 -4.13
N GLY A 71 -8.63 -6.87 -3.06
CA GLY A 71 -8.95 -8.30 -2.96
C GLY A 71 -10.44 -8.56 -3.16
N GLY A 72 -11.03 -9.41 -2.32
CA GLY A 72 -12.50 -9.59 -2.30
C GLY A 72 -13.28 -8.27 -2.08
N ARG A 73 -12.61 -7.24 -1.58
CA ARG A 73 -13.06 -5.85 -1.52
C ARG A 73 -11.85 -4.91 -1.58
N ASP A 74 -12.13 -3.61 -1.70
CA ASP A 74 -11.11 -2.58 -1.56
C ASP A 74 -10.80 -2.34 -0.07
N TYR A 75 -9.58 -2.70 0.35
CA TYR A 75 -9.11 -2.52 1.72
C TYR A 75 -8.52 -1.13 1.97
N GLY A 76 -8.60 -0.21 1.00
CA GLY A 76 -8.09 1.16 1.16
C GLY A 76 -6.58 1.28 1.06
N ILE A 77 -5.90 0.32 0.44
CA ILE A 77 -4.43 0.27 0.34
C ILE A 77 -3.97 0.81 -1.01
N ARG A 78 -3.13 1.85 -0.97
CA ARG A 78 -2.50 2.49 -2.13
C ARG A 78 -0.99 2.49 -1.99
N ILE A 79 -0.32 2.15 -3.08
CA ILE A 79 1.14 2.20 -3.17
C ILE A 79 1.49 3.28 -4.19
N TYR A 80 1.99 4.41 -3.71
CA TYR A 80 2.49 5.51 -4.53
C TYR A 80 3.98 5.28 -4.81
N GLY A 81 4.27 4.88 -6.05
CA GLY A 81 5.59 4.38 -6.47
C GLY A 81 5.50 2.93 -6.91
N LEU A 82 6.53 2.14 -6.59
CA LEU A 82 6.56 0.71 -6.88
C LEU A 82 6.92 -0.12 -5.65
N PRO A 83 6.32 -1.31 -5.49
CA PRO A 83 6.67 -2.23 -4.41
C PRO A 83 7.94 -3.02 -4.75
N TYR A 84 9.09 -2.36 -4.80
CA TYR A 84 10.39 -2.96 -5.15
C TYR A 84 11.34 -3.05 -3.96
N GLY A 85 12.49 -3.68 -4.17
CA GLY A 85 13.53 -3.81 -3.14
C GLY A 85 12.99 -4.54 -1.91
N TYR A 86 13.27 -4.01 -0.72
CA TYR A 86 12.78 -4.59 0.53
C TYR A 86 11.25 -4.58 0.64
N GLU A 87 10.55 -3.62 0.00
CA GLU A 87 9.09 -3.53 0.04
C GLU A 87 8.39 -4.57 -0.85
N PHE A 88 9.11 -5.24 -1.76
CA PHE A 88 8.53 -6.35 -2.55
C PHE A 88 8.05 -7.48 -1.62
N ARG A 89 8.74 -7.70 -0.51
CA ARG A 89 8.30 -8.63 0.53
C ARG A 89 6.98 -8.19 1.16
N SER A 90 6.86 -6.93 1.59
CA SER A 90 5.60 -6.41 2.16
C SER A 90 4.44 -6.53 1.19
N PHE A 91 4.71 -6.28 -0.09
CA PHE A 91 3.72 -6.38 -1.15
C PHE A 91 3.26 -7.80 -1.41
N THR A 92 4.17 -8.76 -1.58
CA THR A 92 3.79 -10.18 -1.75
C THR A 92 3.01 -10.70 -0.56
N GLU A 93 3.41 -10.32 0.66
CA GLU A 93 2.68 -10.68 1.87
C GLU A 93 1.31 -9.98 1.98
N LEU A 94 1.19 -8.73 1.52
CA LEU A 94 -0.09 -8.03 1.36
C LEU A 94 -1.02 -8.81 0.42
N LEU A 95 -0.54 -9.26 -0.74
CA LEU A 95 -1.37 -10.04 -1.67
C LEU A 95 -1.88 -11.33 -1.01
N MET A 96 -1.04 -11.99 -0.21
CA MET A 96 -1.44 -13.17 0.55
C MET A 96 -2.52 -12.86 1.60
N ASP A 97 -2.40 -11.76 2.36
CA ASP A 97 -3.43 -11.40 3.34
C ASP A 97 -4.73 -10.94 2.68
N ALA A 98 -4.63 -10.09 1.65
CA ALA A 98 -5.79 -9.55 0.94
C ALA A 98 -6.57 -10.65 0.20
N SER A 99 -5.87 -11.67 -0.33
CA SER A 99 -6.50 -12.84 -0.95
C SER A 99 -7.17 -13.78 0.06
N ARG A 100 -6.78 -13.73 1.34
CA ARG A 100 -7.49 -14.41 2.44
C ARG A 100 -8.59 -13.54 3.05
N GLY A 101 -8.48 -12.22 2.94
CA GLY A 101 -9.32 -11.24 3.63
C GLY A 101 -9.16 -11.20 5.15
N THR A 102 -8.07 -11.80 5.66
CA THR A 102 -7.73 -11.82 7.08
C THR A 102 -6.23 -11.72 7.26
N THR A 103 -5.81 -11.33 8.46
CA THR A 103 -4.43 -11.00 8.81
C THR A 103 -4.01 -11.74 10.06
N GLY A 104 -2.70 -11.86 10.26
CA GLY A 104 -2.11 -12.45 11.46
C GLY A 104 -2.05 -11.53 12.68
N LEU A 105 -2.92 -10.51 12.79
CA LEU A 105 -2.96 -9.64 13.96
C LEU A 105 -3.35 -10.43 15.22
N SER A 106 -2.86 -10.01 16.39
CA SER A 106 -3.21 -10.65 17.65
C SER A 106 -4.71 -10.49 17.95
N ALA A 107 -5.29 -11.40 18.75
CA ALA A 107 -6.69 -11.29 19.14
C ALA A 107 -6.98 -10.01 19.94
N GLU A 108 -6.03 -9.55 20.75
CA GLU A 108 -6.12 -8.30 21.51
C GLU A 108 -6.13 -7.10 20.57
N ASN A 109 -5.20 -7.03 19.63
CA ASN A 109 -5.08 -5.90 18.71
C ASN A 109 -6.24 -5.86 17.72
N ARG A 110 -6.80 -7.01 17.30
CA ARG A 110 -8.07 -7.04 16.55
C ARG A 110 -9.23 -6.44 17.32
N LYS A 111 -9.34 -6.69 18.64
CA LYS A 111 -10.39 -6.09 19.47
C LYS A 111 -10.22 -4.57 19.56
N LYS A 112 -9.00 -4.09 19.79
CA LYS A 112 -8.70 -2.64 19.80
C LYS A 112 -8.99 -2.01 18.44
N LEU A 113 -8.56 -2.65 17.35
CA LEU A 113 -8.81 -2.18 15.99
C LEU A 113 -10.31 -2.09 15.67
N ALA A 114 -11.12 -3.02 16.19
CA ALA A 114 -12.56 -3.04 16.01
C ALA A 114 -13.29 -1.90 16.76
N THR A 115 -12.68 -1.30 17.79
CA THR A 115 -13.27 -0.13 18.47
C THR A 115 -12.99 1.18 17.74
N MET A 116 -12.07 1.19 16.77
CA MET A 116 -11.76 2.36 15.95
C MET A 116 -12.91 2.64 14.96
N ASN A 117 -13.64 3.71 15.21
CA ASN A 117 -14.83 4.12 14.46
C ASN A 117 -14.66 5.43 13.68
N LYS A 118 -13.42 5.91 13.54
CA LYS A 118 -13.08 7.12 12.79
C LYS A 118 -12.29 6.77 11.54
N GLU A 119 -12.61 7.44 10.44
CA GLU A 119 -11.79 7.35 9.23
C GLU A 119 -10.35 7.77 9.54
N THR A 120 -9.41 6.91 9.14
CA THR A 120 -7.99 7.09 9.44
C THR A 120 -7.18 6.84 8.19
N LEU A 121 -6.39 7.82 7.78
CA LEU A 121 -5.40 7.69 6.70
C LEU A 121 -4.01 7.58 7.32
N ILE A 122 -3.33 6.46 7.08
CA ILE A 122 -1.95 6.24 7.47
C ILE A 122 -1.08 6.38 6.23
N GLN A 123 -0.20 7.37 6.21
CA GLN A 123 0.75 7.60 5.12
C GLN A 123 2.14 7.17 5.57
N ILE A 124 2.76 6.22 4.87
CA ILE A 124 4.02 5.60 5.26
C ILE A 124 5.06 5.94 4.21
N PHE A 125 6.04 6.73 4.61
CA PHE A 125 7.14 7.19 3.78
C PHE A 125 8.28 6.18 3.87
N VAL A 126 8.68 5.66 2.72
CA VAL A 126 9.65 4.57 2.59
C VAL A 126 10.74 4.89 1.59
N LEU A 127 11.87 4.19 1.74
CA LEU A 127 12.90 4.04 0.72
C LEU A 127 13.01 2.56 0.36
N LEU A 128 13.12 2.23 -0.93
CA LEU A 128 13.16 0.82 -1.38
C LEU A 128 14.37 0.03 -0.84
N LYS A 129 15.41 0.72 -0.39
CA LYS A 129 16.63 0.14 0.22
C LYS A 129 16.58 0.06 1.75
N CYS A 130 15.52 0.55 2.39
CA CYS A 130 15.34 0.56 3.84
C CYS A 130 14.89 -0.84 4.34
N PRO A 131 15.70 -1.56 5.13
CA PRO A 131 15.35 -2.91 5.59
C PRO A 131 14.25 -2.92 6.66
N TYR A 132 14.01 -1.80 7.33
CA TYR A 132 13.03 -1.67 8.41
C TYR A 132 11.66 -1.18 7.94
N CYS A 133 11.59 -0.55 6.77
CA CYS A 133 10.37 -0.03 6.19
C CYS A 133 9.28 -1.10 6.00
N PRO A 134 9.63 -2.33 5.55
CA PRO A 134 8.67 -3.41 5.46
C PRO A 134 7.90 -3.71 6.74
N LEU A 135 8.53 -3.54 7.90
CA LEU A 135 7.89 -3.84 9.19
C LEU A 135 6.67 -2.93 9.43
N VAL A 136 6.83 -1.63 9.16
CA VAL A 136 5.78 -0.62 9.35
C VAL A 136 4.73 -0.72 8.24
N THR A 137 5.17 -0.83 6.99
CA THR A 137 4.27 -0.95 5.83
C THR A 137 3.38 -2.18 5.96
N ARG A 138 3.96 -3.32 6.32
CA ARG A 138 3.23 -4.59 6.49
C ARG A 138 2.19 -4.50 7.60
N LEU A 139 2.55 -3.87 8.72
CA LEU A 139 1.67 -3.72 9.87
C LEU A 139 0.45 -2.86 9.52
N ALA A 140 0.67 -1.72 8.88
CA ALA A 140 -0.42 -0.85 8.44
C ALA A 140 -1.35 -1.54 7.44
N PHE A 141 -0.80 -2.28 6.47
CA PHE A 141 -1.60 -3.08 5.55
C PHE A 141 -2.51 -4.07 6.28
N LYS A 142 -1.99 -4.74 7.33
CA LYS A 142 -2.82 -5.63 8.14
C LYS A 142 -3.96 -4.90 8.83
N PHE A 143 -3.73 -3.68 9.31
CA PHE A 143 -4.76 -2.84 9.95
C PHE A 143 -5.84 -2.44 8.96
N SER A 144 -5.45 -2.00 7.76
CA SER A 144 -6.38 -1.65 6.66
C SER A 144 -7.27 -2.83 6.26
N ILE A 145 -6.71 -4.05 6.23
CA ILE A 145 -7.50 -5.27 5.93
C ILE A 145 -8.45 -5.61 7.08
N GLY A 146 -8.03 -5.36 8.33
CA GLY A 146 -8.82 -5.63 9.54
C GLY A 146 -9.93 -4.62 9.82
N ASN A 147 -9.81 -3.37 9.35
CA ASN A 147 -10.81 -2.32 9.53
C ASN A 147 -10.85 -1.39 8.31
N LEU A 148 -11.99 -1.36 7.62
CA LEU A 148 -12.21 -0.61 6.38
C LEU A 148 -12.29 0.92 6.58
N LEU A 149 -12.35 1.41 7.81
CA LEU A 149 -12.22 2.83 8.12
C LEU A 149 -10.75 3.30 8.06
N ILE A 150 -9.80 2.35 8.02
CA ILE A 150 -8.38 2.64 7.88
C ILE A 150 -7.99 2.52 6.41
N ARG A 151 -7.33 3.56 5.90
CA ARG A 151 -6.68 3.57 4.60
C ARG A 151 -5.18 3.72 4.78
N VAL A 152 -4.43 3.14 3.87
CA VAL A 152 -2.96 3.15 3.92
C VAL A 152 -2.39 3.58 2.59
N ASP A 153 -1.53 4.59 2.65
CA ASP A 153 -0.74 5.08 1.54
C ASP A 153 0.74 4.76 1.80
N MET A 154 1.30 3.76 1.11
CA MET A 154 2.76 3.58 1.06
C MET A 154 3.34 4.55 0.02
N ILE A 155 4.36 5.32 0.37
CA ILE A 155 4.89 6.41 -0.46
C ILE A 155 6.41 6.26 -0.59
N ASP A 156 6.89 6.01 -1.81
CA ASP A 156 8.33 6.06 -2.11
C ASP A 156 8.79 7.52 -2.20
N ILE A 157 9.64 7.94 -1.26
CA ILE A 157 10.10 9.32 -1.17
C ILE A 157 11.02 9.72 -2.34
N GLN A 158 11.60 8.76 -3.06
CA GLN A 158 12.39 9.06 -4.27
C GLN A 158 11.52 9.41 -5.48
N ILE A 159 10.25 9.00 -5.46
CA ILE A 159 9.26 9.33 -6.48
C ILE A 159 8.50 10.60 -6.08
N PHE A 160 8.22 10.76 -4.79
CA PHE A 160 7.47 11.91 -4.25
C PHE A 160 8.31 12.77 -3.29
N PRO A 161 9.46 13.35 -3.71
CA PRO A 161 10.34 14.11 -2.83
C PRO A 161 9.67 15.37 -2.25
N ASN A 162 8.81 16.04 -3.03
CA ASN A 162 8.06 17.22 -2.55
C ASN A 162 7.12 16.86 -1.39
N LEU A 163 6.56 15.65 -1.41
CA LEU A 163 5.69 15.19 -0.32
C LEU A 163 6.51 14.85 0.92
N ALA A 164 7.67 14.22 0.74
CA ALA A 164 8.61 13.97 1.84
C ALA A 164 9.09 15.27 2.48
N GLN A 165 9.38 16.31 1.67
CA GLN A 165 9.71 17.65 2.17
C GLN A 165 8.55 18.27 2.95
N LYS A 166 7.33 18.23 2.41
CA LYS A 166 6.12 18.76 3.08
C LYS A 166 5.93 18.18 4.50
N TYR A 167 6.26 16.91 4.70
CA TYR A 167 6.11 16.23 5.99
C TYR A 167 7.40 16.12 6.78
N HIS A 168 8.46 16.86 6.40
CA HIS A 168 9.76 16.85 7.07
C HIS A 168 10.26 15.43 7.31
N VAL A 169 10.32 14.62 6.24
CA VAL A 169 10.81 13.25 6.29
C VAL A 169 12.32 13.26 6.18
N GLU A 170 12.99 13.17 7.34
CA GLU A 170 14.45 13.13 7.45
C GLU A 170 15.01 11.71 7.43
N GLY A 171 14.16 10.71 7.70
CA GLY A 171 14.50 9.29 7.70
C GLY A 171 13.28 8.39 7.47
N THR A 172 13.53 7.13 7.13
CA THR A 172 12.47 6.14 6.86
C THR A 172 12.66 4.86 7.69
N PRO A 173 11.58 4.17 8.10
CA PRO A 173 10.18 4.52 7.83
C PRO A 173 9.70 5.71 8.66
N LYS A 174 8.84 6.54 8.09
CA LYS A 174 8.08 7.57 8.81
C LYS A 174 6.61 7.42 8.48
N ALA A 175 5.75 7.38 9.49
CA ALA A 175 4.32 7.29 9.31
C ALA A 175 3.65 8.59 9.75
N ILE A 176 2.70 9.09 8.96
CA ILE A 176 1.84 10.23 9.26
C ILE A 176 0.40 9.74 9.30
N ILE A 177 -0.30 9.99 10.40
CA ILE A 177 -1.69 9.61 10.61
C ILE A 177 -2.57 10.86 10.52
N ASN A 178 -3.52 10.85 9.60
CA ASN A 178 -4.47 11.96 9.35
C ASN A 178 -3.79 13.33 9.15
N GLY A 179 -2.54 13.35 8.70
CA GLY A 179 -1.75 14.57 8.51
C GLY A 179 -1.36 15.30 9.80
N LYS A 180 -1.55 14.69 10.98
CA LYS A 180 -1.38 15.36 12.28
C LYS A 180 -0.40 14.67 13.21
N THR A 181 -0.54 13.35 13.38
CA THR A 181 0.31 12.57 14.27
C THR A 181 1.37 11.87 13.45
N ASP A 182 2.62 11.82 13.91
CA ASP A 182 3.67 11.06 13.25
C ASP A 182 4.54 10.24 14.19
N PHE A 183 5.20 9.23 13.63
CA PHE A 183 6.29 8.53 14.27
C PHE A 183 7.32 8.11 13.23
N SER A 184 8.55 7.89 13.69
CA SER A 184 9.67 7.44 12.86
C SER A 184 10.28 6.16 13.42
N GLY A 185 10.81 5.32 12.53
CA GLY A 185 11.39 4.02 12.88
C GLY A 185 10.37 2.89 12.92
N ALA A 186 10.87 1.66 13.12
CA ALA A 186 10.02 0.49 13.29
C ALA A 186 9.47 0.45 14.71
N ILE A 187 8.16 0.24 14.84
CA ILE A 187 7.48 0.09 16.14
C ILE A 187 6.73 -1.24 16.19
N ALA A 188 6.54 -1.75 17.40
CA ALA A 188 5.79 -2.98 17.65
C ALA A 188 4.27 -2.79 17.39
N GLU A 189 3.56 -3.90 17.14
CA GLU A 189 2.12 -3.91 16.87
C GLU A 189 1.32 -3.27 18.02
N GLU A 190 1.74 -3.50 19.26
CA GLU A 190 1.10 -2.99 20.48
C GLU A 190 1.20 -1.47 20.61
N LEU A 191 2.24 -0.86 20.04
CA LEU A 191 2.42 0.59 20.02
C LEU A 191 1.70 1.21 18.82
N PHE A 192 1.66 0.52 17.69
CA PHE A 192 1.00 1.01 16.48
C PHE A 192 -0.52 1.12 16.61
N VAL A 193 -1.15 0.31 17.48
CA VAL A 193 -2.61 0.30 17.69
C VAL A 193 -3.11 1.39 18.66
N GLN A 194 -2.20 2.08 19.36
CA GLN A 194 -2.55 3.13 20.33
C GLN A 194 -2.80 4.46 19.63
#